data_AF-A0A6M2F3L4-F1
#
_entry.id   AF-A0A6M2F3L4-F1
#
_cell.length_a   1.000
_cell.length_b   1.000
_cell.length_c   1.000
_cell.angle_alpha   90.00
_cell.angle_beta   90.00
_cell.angle_gamma   90.00
#
_symmetry.space_group_name_H-M   'P 1'
#
loop_
_entity.id
_entity.type
_entity.pdbx_description
1 polymer ?
#
loop_
_entity_poly.entity_id
_entity_poly.type
_entity_poly.pdbx_seq_one_letter_code
_entity_poly.pdbx_strand_id
1 'polypeptide(L)'
;MKFCKKYQEYMQGKENQLPAVDFKKLKKILKKCREDFESHQEHDGQSCPQHCSVCDGTFFPSLLREMSAVVGCFNERAKKLLELHLASGFQKYLMWFKGKLQKKHVAFIQEGKDLVTYALINAVAVRKILKKYDKIHYSKQGQAFKSKAQSMHIEILHSPWLCELMAFHINLREEKIKSNKVPSLFEGCSLNFDDDKPSLSCELFDSVKIDIDLTCSICLDTVFDPVSLTCGHIFCHMCACSAASVTIVDGLKAAELKEKCPLCRKTGVYEGSLHLDELSILLSRSCHEYWEQRLQTERIERIRQVKEHWESQCRAFVGV
;
A
#
# COMPACT_ATOMS: atom_id res chain seq x y z
N MET A 1 2.36 28.17 -2.05
CA MET A 1 2.74 28.31 -0.62
C MET A 1 1.81 27.60 0.38
N LYS A 2 0.52 27.34 0.06
CA LYS A 2 -0.47 26.81 1.02
C LYS A 2 -0.22 25.36 1.55
N PHE A 3 0.29 24.44 0.73
CA PHE A 3 0.42 23.02 1.13
C PHE A 3 1.42 22.77 2.27
N CYS A 4 2.63 23.34 2.23
CA CYS A 4 3.64 23.05 3.26
C CYS A 4 3.18 23.47 4.65
N LYS A 5 2.42 24.58 4.75
CA LYS A 5 1.83 25.05 5.99
C LYS A 5 0.75 24.07 6.47
N LYS A 6 -0.19 23.71 5.58
CA LYS A 6 -1.24 22.71 5.84
C LYS A 6 -0.70 21.34 6.25
N TYR A 7 0.39 20.89 5.63
CA TYR A 7 1.09 19.65 5.97
C TYR A 7 1.72 19.73 7.37
N GLN A 8 2.38 20.84 7.70
CA GLN A 8 2.96 21.05 9.03
C GLN A 8 1.88 21.14 10.10
N GLU A 9 0.80 21.89 9.86
CA GLU A 9 -0.36 21.99 10.75
C GLU A 9 -0.99 20.61 10.99
N TYR A 10 -1.17 19.81 9.93
CA TYR A 10 -1.65 18.43 10.05
C TYR A 10 -0.72 17.57 10.92
N MET A 11 0.59 17.61 10.68
CA MET A 11 1.55 16.79 11.43
C MET A 11 1.70 17.24 12.89
N GLN A 12 1.62 18.55 13.17
CA GLN A 12 1.68 19.10 14.53
C GLN A 12 0.42 18.79 15.33
N GLY A 13 -0.73 18.65 14.67
CA GLY A 13 -2.00 18.30 15.31
C GLY A 13 -2.16 16.83 15.69
N LYS A 14 -1.15 15.97 15.47
CA LYS A 14 -1.20 14.54 15.82
C LYS A 14 -0.55 14.32 17.20
N GLU A 15 -1.30 13.70 18.11
CA GLU A 15 -0.91 13.47 19.51
C GLU A 15 0.39 12.65 19.67
N ASN A 16 0.68 11.78 18.70
CA ASN A 16 1.93 11.05 18.63
C ASN A 16 2.80 11.66 17.53
N GLN A 17 4.05 12.02 17.82
CA GLN A 17 5.01 12.53 16.83
C GLN A 17 5.21 11.51 15.71
N LEU A 18 4.40 11.60 14.66
CA LEU A 18 4.49 10.74 13.49
C LEU A 18 5.69 11.16 12.64
N PRO A 19 6.44 10.20 12.05
CA PRO A 19 7.44 10.53 11.06
C PRO A 19 6.83 11.36 9.93
N ALA A 20 7.58 12.33 9.44
CA ALA A 20 7.14 13.25 8.41
C ALA A 20 8.30 13.64 7.50
N VAL A 21 7.98 14.03 6.28
CA VAL A 21 8.93 14.61 5.33
C VAL A 21 9.33 16.00 5.80
N ASP A 22 10.61 16.21 6.10
CA ASP A 22 11.12 17.48 6.59
C ASP A 22 11.36 18.45 5.44
N PHE A 23 10.29 19.12 5.04
CA PHE A 23 10.34 20.17 4.02
C PHE A 23 11.34 21.29 4.35
N LYS A 24 11.56 21.63 5.62
CA LYS A 24 12.48 22.72 5.97
C LYS A 24 13.91 22.28 5.67
N LYS A 25 14.29 21.10 6.14
CA LYS A 25 15.61 20.51 5.89
C LYS A 25 15.85 20.25 4.41
N LEU A 26 14.94 19.57 3.70
CA LEU A 26 15.10 19.26 2.28
C LEU A 26 15.17 20.53 1.42
N LYS A 27 14.39 21.57 1.74
CA LYS A 27 14.49 22.86 1.04
C LYS A 27 15.80 23.59 1.31
N LYS A 28 16.38 23.47 2.52
CA LYS A 28 17.71 24.02 2.83
C LYS A 28 18.80 23.34 2.00
N ILE A 29 18.74 22.01 1.85
CA ILE A 29 19.67 21.25 0.99
C ILE A 29 19.59 21.76 -0.45
N LEU A 30 18.36 21.90 -0.99
CA LEU A 30 18.15 22.45 -2.33
C LEU A 30 18.66 23.89 -2.49
N LYS A 31 18.53 24.73 -1.46
CA LYS A 31 19.02 26.12 -1.49
C LYS A 31 20.54 26.17 -1.50
N LYS A 32 21.19 25.39 -0.64
CA LYS A 32 22.65 25.28 -0.59
C LYS A 32 23.21 24.82 -1.94
N CYS A 33 22.60 23.81 -2.54
CA CYS A 33 23.00 23.35 -3.86
C CYS A 33 22.97 24.47 -4.90
N ARG A 34 21.94 25.32 -4.88
CA ARG A 34 21.82 26.46 -5.80
C ARG A 34 22.91 27.52 -5.55
N GLU A 35 23.16 27.86 -4.29
CA GLU A 35 24.19 28.84 -3.89
C GLU A 35 25.61 28.38 -4.26
N ASP A 36 25.93 27.09 -4.07
CA ASP A 36 27.22 26.52 -4.45
C ASP A 36 27.48 26.65 -5.98
N PHE A 37 26.45 26.52 -6.82
CA PHE A 37 26.57 26.73 -8.27
C PHE A 37 26.68 28.20 -8.68
N GLU A 38 25.89 29.08 -8.06
CA GLU A 38 25.93 30.53 -8.35
C GLU A 38 27.30 31.15 -7.98
N SER A 39 28.05 30.54 -7.05
CA SER A 39 29.40 30.98 -6.67
C SER A 39 30.52 30.56 -7.64
N HIS A 40 30.24 29.68 -8.60
CA HIS A 40 31.25 29.05 -9.47
C HIS A 40 31.10 29.34 -10.97
N GLN A 41 30.20 30.23 -11.41
CA GLN A 41 30.08 30.62 -12.83
C GLN A 41 29.96 32.13 -13.04
N GLU A 42 31.04 32.75 -13.55
CA GLU A 42 30.99 34.04 -14.26
C GLU A 42 30.63 33.90 -15.74
N HIS A 43 30.61 32.69 -16.32
CA HIS A 43 30.21 32.52 -17.72
C HIS A 43 29.43 31.22 -17.94
N ASP A 44 28.28 31.41 -18.58
CA ASP A 44 27.36 30.41 -19.16
C ASP A 44 26.41 29.70 -18.18
N GLY A 45 25.15 30.16 -18.16
CA GLY A 45 24.09 29.73 -17.25
C GLY A 45 23.60 28.29 -17.48
N GLN A 46 24.43 27.32 -17.14
CA GLN A 46 24.13 25.89 -17.26
C GLN A 46 23.71 25.29 -15.93
N SER A 47 22.62 24.50 -15.99
CA SER A 47 22.05 23.74 -14.89
C SER A 47 23.08 22.86 -14.17
N CYS A 48 22.79 22.56 -12.90
CA CYS A 48 23.39 21.50 -12.09
C CYS A 48 23.79 20.25 -12.95
N PRO A 49 25.04 19.76 -12.86
CA PRO A 49 25.48 18.55 -13.57
C PRO A 49 24.58 17.36 -13.28
N GLN A 50 24.51 16.42 -14.23
CA GLN A 50 23.78 15.15 -14.07
C GLN A 50 24.26 14.31 -12.87
N HIS A 51 25.41 14.62 -12.28
CA HIS A 51 25.86 14.09 -10.99
C HIS A 51 26.29 15.25 -10.09
N CYS A 52 25.44 15.63 -9.14
CA CYS A 52 25.74 16.68 -8.18
C CYS A 52 25.95 16.05 -6.81
N SER A 53 27.16 16.21 -6.26
CA SER A 53 27.54 15.64 -4.96
C SER A 53 26.60 16.06 -3.82
N VAL A 54 26.05 17.28 -3.86
CA VAL A 54 25.08 17.76 -2.87
C VAL A 54 23.73 17.07 -3.05
N CYS A 55 23.22 16.98 -4.27
CA CYS A 55 21.92 16.35 -4.55
C CYS A 55 21.96 14.82 -4.37
N ASP A 56 22.94 14.16 -5.00
CA ASP A 56 23.10 12.71 -5.00
C ASP A 56 23.62 12.20 -3.66
N GLY A 57 24.50 12.96 -3.00
CA GLY A 57 25.08 12.59 -1.71
C GLY A 57 24.25 12.95 -0.48
N THR A 58 23.33 13.93 -0.57
CA THR A 58 22.59 14.40 0.63
C THR A 58 21.07 14.48 0.46
N PHE A 59 20.55 14.93 -0.67
CA PHE A 59 19.10 15.11 -0.85
C PHE A 59 18.37 13.77 -0.97
N PHE A 60 18.71 12.94 -1.96
CA PHE A 60 18.04 11.65 -2.17
C PHE A 60 18.23 10.68 -0.99
N PRO A 61 19.42 10.54 -0.39
CA PRO A 61 19.58 9.72 0.82
C PRO A 61 18.76 10.23 2.01
N SER A 62 18.66 11.56 2.20
CA SER A 62 17.85 12.13 3.27
C SER A 62 16.36 11.87 3.05
N LEU A 63 15.87 12.07 1.83
CA LEU A 63 14.49 11.80 1.47
C LEU A 63 14.15 10.31 1.59
N LEU A 64 15.04 9.42 1.15
CA LEU A 64 14.86 7.98 1.26
C LEU A 64 14.70 7.53 2.71
N ARG A 65 15.52 8.06 3.62
CA ARG A 65 15.42 7.78 5.06
C ARG A 65 14.09 8.29 5.64
N GLU A 66 13.68 9.50 5.27
CA GLU A 66 12.40 10.07 5.72
C GLU A 66 11.20 9.26 5.19
N MET A 67 11.23 8.85 3.92
CA MET A 67 10.20 7.99 3.33
C MET A 67 10.15 6.61 4.01
N SER A 68 11.30 6.00 4.28
CA SER A 68 11.38 4.70 4.96
C SER A 68 10.80 4.76 6.37
N ALA A 69 11.06 5.84 7.11
CA ALA A 69 10.47 6.06 8.43
C ALA A 69 8.94 6.23 8.38
N VAL A 70 8.44 6.98 7.38
CA VAL A 70 7.00 7.16 7.14
C VAL A 70 6.32 5.83 6.80
N VAL A 71 6.87 5.07 5.84
CA VAL A 71 6.30 3.78 5.43
C VAL A 71 6.38 2.75 6.55
N GLY A 72 7.51 2.67 7.25
CA GLY A 72 7.67 1.76 8.39
C GLY A 72 6.65 2.03 9.50
N CYS A 73 6.50 3.30 9.91
CA CYS A 73 5.52 3.68 10.92
C CYS A 73 4.07 3.44 10.44
N PHE A 74 3.77 3.70 9.17
CA PHE A 74 2.46 3.44 8.60
C PHE A 74 2.12 1.95 8.62
N ASN A 75 3.01 1.11 8.08
CA ASN A 75 2.82 -0.34 8.00
C ASN A 75 2.63 -0.96 9.39
N GLU A 76 3.46 -0.58 10.36
CA GLU A 76 3.38 -1.09 11.73
C GLU A 76 2.03 -0.76 12.39
N ARG A 77 1.57 0.49 12.26
CA ARG A 77 0.29 0.92 12.84
C ARG A 77 -0.90 0.30 12.11
N ALA A 78 -0.86 0.24 10.79
CA ALA A 78 -1.90 -0.37 9.97
C ALA A 78 -2.04 -1.86 10.32
N LYS A 79 -0.93 -2.59 10.37
CA LYS A 79 -0.87 -3.99 10.79
C LYS A 79 -1.49 -4.18 12.17
N LYS A 80 -1.03 -3.43 13.17
CA LYS A 80 -1.55 -3.53 14.54
C LYS A 80 -3.05 -3.25 14.62
N LEU A 81 -3.54 -2.24 13.90
CA LEU A 81 -4.96 -1.91 13.84
C LEU A 81 -5.79 -3.07 13.27
N LEU A 82 -5.33 -3.62 12.15
CA LEU A 82 -6.01 -4.69 11.42
C LEU A 82 -5.94 -6.02 12.19
N GLU A 83 -4.81 -6.38 12.78
CA GLU A 83 -4.67 -7.57 13.62
C GLU A 83 -5.63 -7.51 14.83
N LEU A 84 -5.73 -6.36 15.50
CA LEU A 84 -6.69 -6.17 16.59
C LEU A 84 -8.14 -6.29 16.11
N HIS A 85 -8.42 -5.79 14.91
CA HIS A 85 -9.73 -5.88 14.30
C HIS A 85 -10.11 -7.31 13.92
N LEU A 86 -9.22 -8.03 13.24
CA LEU A 86 -9.42 -9.40 12.77
C LEU A 86 -9.43 -10.41 13.92
N ALA A 87 -8.58 -10.23 14.95
CA ALA A 87 -8.56 -11.09 16.14
C ALA A 87 -9.88 -11.01 16.94
N SER A 88 -10.66 -9.94 16.78
CA SER A 88 -12.01 -9.85 17.35
C SER A 88 -13.07 -10.65 16.55
N GLY A 89 -12.64 -11.41 15.53
CA GLY A 89 -13.43 -12.04 14.46
C GLY A 89 -14.63 -12.89 14.89
N PHE A 90 -14.65 -13.45 16.10
CA PHE A 90 -15.81 -14.21 16.61
C PHE A 90 -16.70 -13.41 17.58
N GLN A 91 -16.18 -12.30 18.13
CA GLN A 91 -16.97 -11.42 18.98
C GLN A 91 -17.92 -10.56 18.15
N LYS A 92 -17.64 -10.24 16.87
CA LYS A 92 -18.52 -9.39 16.01
C LYS A 92 -19.99 -9.82 15.99
N TYR A 93 -20.29 -11.12 16.07
CA TYR A 93 -21.69 -11.61 16.16
C TYR A 93 -22.34 -11.34 17.54
N LEU A 94 -21.55 -11.34 18.62
CA LEU A 94 -21.97 -11.01 20.00
C LEU A 94 -21.87 -9.50 20.33
N MET A 95 -21.06 -8.74 19.59
CA MET A 95 -20.80 -7.30 19.78
C MET A 95 -22.02 -6.44 19.44
N TRP A 96 -23.02 -7.02 18.76
CA TRP A 96 -24.28 -6.40 18.38
C TRP A 96 -25.15 -5.94 19.58
N PHE A 97 -24.92 -6.46 20.80
CA PHE A 97 -25.83 -6.24 21.95
C PHE A 97 -25.33 -5.34 23.11
N LYS A 98 -24.11 -4.76 23.11
CA LYS A 98 -23.61 -4.02 24.31
C LYS A 98 -22.91 -2.67 24.05
N GLY A 99 -23.48 -1.59 24.60
CA GLY A 99 -23.07 -0.18 24.41
C GLY A 99 -21.69 0.28 24.94
N LYS A 100 -20.95 -0.51 25.72
CA LYS A 100 -19.56 -0.15 26.14
C LYS A 100 -18.53 -0.27 24.99
N LEU A 101 -18.90 -0.98 23.93
CA LEU A 101 -18.02 -1.35 22.83
C LEU A 101 -18.08 -0.38 21.64
N GLN A 102 -19.19 0.35 21.51
CA GLN A 102 -19.42 1.32 20.45
C GLN A 102 -18.37 2.45 20.45
N LYS A 103 -17.85 2.82 21.63
CA LYS A 103 -16.74 3.79 21.76
C LYS A 103 -15.42 3.27 21.19
N LYS A 104 -15.08 2.00 21.42
CA LYS A 104 -13.86 1.38 20.86
C LYS A 104 -13.97 1.26 19.34
N HIS A 105 -15.13 0.84 18.83
CA HIS A 105 -15.35 0.73 17.38
C HIS A 105 -15.20 2.08 16.64
N VAL A 106 -15.75 3.16 17.21
CA VAL A 106 -15.58 4.51 16.66
C VAL A 106 -14.11 4.94 16.66
N ALA A 107 -13.34 4.58 17.68
CA ALA A 107 -11.90 4.85 17.72
C ALA A 107 -11.14 4.10 16.62
N PHE A 108 -11.41 2.80 16.40
CA PHE A 108 -10.80 2.01 15.31
C PHE A 108 -11.07 2.60 13.93
N ILE A 109 -12.33 2.98 13.65
CA ILE A 109 -12.70 3.61 12.38
C ILE A 109 -11.97 4.94 12.18
N GLN A 110 -11.88 5.74 13.25
CA GLN A 110 -11.21 7.04 13.18
C GLN A 110 -9.69 6.88 12.99
N GLU A 111 -9.07 5.93 13.70
CA GLU A 111 -7.65 5.61 13.53
C GLU A 111 -7.35 5.12 12.11
N GLY A 112 -8.18 4.24 11.55
CA GLY A 112 -8.06 3.80 10.16
C GLY A 112 -8.14 4.96 9.16
N LYS A 113 -9.13 5.85 9.30
CA LYS A 113 -9.24 7.08 8.49
C LYS A 113 -8.01 7.97 8.63
N ASP A 114 -7.49 8.12 9.84
CA ASP A 114 -6.31 8.94 10.10
C ASP A 114 -5.05 8.35 9.46
N LEU A 115 -4.90 7.02 9.45
CA LEU A 115 -3.81 6.33 8.75
C LEU A 115 -3.90 6.46 7.24
N VAL A 116 -5.09 6.33 6.64
CA VAL A 116 -5.28 6.55 5.20
C VAL A 116 -4.95 8.01 4.83
N THR A 117 -5.43 8.96 5.62
CA THR A 117 -5.11 10.39 5.45
C THR A 117 -3.60 10.64 5.58
N TYR A 118 -2.95 10.00 6.56
CA TYR A 118 -1.50 10.10 6.77
C TYR A 118 -0.72 9.56 5.57
N ALA A 119 -1.13 8.43 4.99
CA ALA A 119 -0.52 7.88 3.78
C ALA A 119 -0.64 8.85 2.59
N LEU A 120 -1.84 9.33 2.32
CA LEU A 120 -2.13 10.24 1.21
C LEU A 120 -1.35 11.56 1.32
N ILE A 121 -1.39 12.21 2.48
CA ILE A 121 -0.75 13.52 2.66
C ILE A 121 0.77 13.42 2.56
N ASN A 122 1.37 12.32 3.05
CA ASN A 122 2.80 12.06 2.89
C ASN A 122 3.17 11.75 1.44
N ALA A 123 2.36 10.98 0.72
CA ALA A 123 2.59 10.73 -0.70
C ALA A 123 2.55 12.03 -1.52
N VAL A 124 1.59 12.92 -1.22
CA VAL A 124 1.53 14.26 -1.82
C VAL A 124 2.79 15.05 -1.46
N ALA A 125 3.26 14.98 -0.21
CA ALA A 125 4.44 15.68 0.25
C ALA A 125 5.70 15.26 -0.53
N VAL A 126 5.94 13.96 -0.64
CA VAL A 126 7.03 13.37 -1.44
C VAL A 126 6.93 13.82 -2.91
N ARG A 127 5.74 13.72 -3.51
CA ARG A 127 5.51 14.15 -4.89
C ARG A 127 5.85 15.63 -5.08
N LYS A 128 5.43 16.51 -4.16
CA LYS A 128 5.68 17.95 -4.26
C LYS A 128 7.16 18.31 -4.05
N ILE A 129 7.89 17.64 -3.15
CA ILE A 129 9.33 17.91 -2.97
C ILE A 129 10.17 17.40 -4.15
N LEU A 130 9.82 16.26 -4.74
CA LEU A 130 10.47 15.76 -5.96
C LEU A 130 10.20 16.67 -7.16
N LYS A 131 8.95 17.14 -7.35
CA LYS A 131 8.66 18.16 -8.38
C LYS A 131 9.43 19.46 -8.16
N LYS A 132 9.65 19.86 -6.90
CA LYS A 132 10.46 21.03 -6.57
C LYS A 132 11.93 20.81 -6.91
N TYR A 133 12.47 19.61 -6.69
CA TYR A 133 13.80 19.22 -7.12
C TYR A 133 13.93 19.37 -8.64
N ASP A 134 13.08 18.69 -9.40
CA ASP A 134 13.13 18.71 -10.88
C ASP A 134 13.02 20.13 -11.43
N LYS A 135 12.17 20.97 -10.82
CA LYS A 135 12.03 22.39 -11.20
C LYS A 135 13.29 23.23 -10.92
N ILE A 136 14.00 22.98 -9.81
CA ILE A 136 15.21 23.75 -9.46
C ILE A 136 16.40 23.32 -10.32
N HIS A 137 16.50 22.03 -10.61
CA HIS A 137 17.64 21.45 -11.33
C HIS A 137 17.41 21.31 -12.83
N TYR A 138 16.24 21.71 -13.35
CA TYR A 138 15.82 21.49 -14.74
C TYR A 138 16.05 20.03 -15.19
N SER A 139 15.72 19.07 -14.31
CA SER A 139 16.06 17.66 -14.48
C SER A 139 14.83 16.74 -14.39
N LYS A 140 15.04 15.44 -14.63
CA LYS A 140 14.06 14.37 -14.42
C LYS A 140 14.47 13.39 -13.32
N GLN A 141 15.49 13.72 -12.52
CA GLN A 141 16.04 12.79 -11.53
C GLN A 141 15.08 12.58 -10.35
N GLY A 142 14.31 13.59 -9.97
CA GLY A 142 13.25 13.46 -8.97
C GLY A 142 12.18 12.46 -9.41
N GLN A 143 11.78 12.52 -10.67
CA GLN A 143 10.89 11.52 -11.27
C GLN A 143 11.54 10.12 -11.34
N ALA A 144 12.81 10.01 -11.74
CA ALA A 144 13.54 8.74 -11.77
C ALA A 144 13.67 8.13 -10.37
N PHE A 145 13.95 8.94 -9.35
CA PHE A 145 13.95 8.54 -7.95
C PHE A 145 12.58 8.03 -7.53
N LYS A 146 11.49 8.69 -7.94
CA LYS A 146 10.12 8.20 -7.67
C LYS A 146 9.91 6.80 -8.22
N SER A 147 10.24 6.56 -9.49
CA SER A 147 10.14 5.23 -10.11
C SER A 147 11.01 4.19 -9.40
N LYS A 148 12.20 4.58 -8.92
CA LYS A 148 13.06 3.71 -8.11
C LYS A 148 12.48 3.44 -6.72
N ALA A 149 11.88 4.42 -6.06
CA ALA A 149 11.23 4.24 -4.76
C ALA A 149 10.03 3.28 -4.86
N GLN A 150 9.30 3.32 -5.98
CA GLN A 150 8.26 2.34 -6.31
C GLN A 150 8.83 0.93 -6.42
N SER A 151 9.97 0.78 -7.12
CA SER A 151 10.63 -0.51 -7.22
C SER A 151 11.30 -0.96 -5.92
N MET A 152 11.44 -0.10 -4.92
CA MET A 152 11.98 -0.44 -3.60
C MET A 152 10.91 -0.63 -2.52
N HIS A 153 9.62 -0.48 -2.82
CA HIS A 153 8.51 -0.54 -1.84
C HIS A 153 8.57 0.55 -0.76
N ILE A 154 9.14 1.71 -1.10
CA ILE A 154 9.29 2.85 -0.19
C ILE A 154 8.27 3.95 -0.53
N GLU A 155 7.45 3.77 -1.57
CA GLU A 155 6.26 4.61 -1.80
C GLU A 155 5.06 4.06 -1.02
N ILE A 156 4.57 4.83 -0.05
CA ILE A 156 3.46 4.45 0.85
C ILE A 156 2.17 4.08 0.10
N LEU A 157 1.96 4.62 -1.10
CA LEU A 157 0.77 4.33 -1.92
C LEU A 157 0.74 2.91 -2.47
N HIS A 158 1.89 2.24 -2.53
CA HIS A 158 1.99 0.84 -2.95
C HIS A 158 2.12 -0.11 -1.76
N SER A 159 1.94 0.39 -0.53
CA SER A 159 1.90 -0.49 0.63
C SER A 159 0.62 -1.34 0.59
N PRO A 160 0.72 -2.67 0.71
CA PRO A 160 -0.47 -3.52 0.74
C PRO A 160 -1.38 -3.22 1.95
N TRP A 161 -0.80 -2.69 3.03
CA TRP A 161 -1.55 -2.21 4.19
C TRP A 161 -2.46 -1.02 3.88
N LEU A 162 -2.15 -0.22 2.87
CA LEU A 162 -3.06 0.85 2.42
C LEU A 162 -4.30 0.26 1.76
N CYS A 163 -4.13 -0.76 0.92
CA CYS A 163 -5.24 -1.48 0.30
C CYS A 163 -6.17 -2.09 1.37
N GLU A 164 -5.59 -2.78 2.36
CA GLU A 164 -6.35 -3.33 3.50
C GLU A 164 -7.07 -2.24 4.31
N LEU A 165 -6.41 -1.13 4.63
CA LEU A 165 -7.06 -0.03 5.35
C LEU A 165 -8.19 0.62 4.55
N MET A 166 -8.05 0.71 3.23
CA MET A 166 -9.11 1.20 2.35
C MET A 166 -10.30 0.24 2.36
N ALA A 167 -10.08 -1.07 2.27
CA ALA A 167 -11.11 -2.09 2.34
C ALA A 167 -11.80 -2.11 3.72
N PHE A 168 -11.03 -2.11 4.80
CA PHE A 168 -11.49 -1.94 6.18
C PHE A 168 -12.37 -0.71 6.34
N HIS A 169 -11.96 0.42 5.75
CA HIS A 169 -12.72 1.65 5.84
C HIS A 169 -14.10 1.52 5.17
N ILE A 170 -14.18 0.86 4.02
CA ILE A 170 -15.45 0.62 3.30
C ILE A 170 -16.32 -0.37 4.08
N ASN A 171 -15.75 -1.51 4.50
CA ASN A 171 -16.43 -2.55 5.27
C ASN A 171 -17.10 -2.00 6.54
N LEU A 172 -16.51 -0.99 7.18
CA LEU A 172 -17.07 -0.34 8.36
C LEU A 172 -17.92 0.91 8.07
N ARG A 173 -17.82 1.50 6.86
CA ARG A 173 -18.65 2.66 6.44
C ARG A 173 -20.07 2.23 6.10
N GLU A 174 -20.26 1.03 5.58
CA GLU A 174 -21.59 0.46 5.27
C GLU A 174 -22.51 0.31 6.49
N GLU A 175 -22.00 0.44 7.72
CA GLU A 175 -22.80 0.33 8.95
C GLU A 175 -23.34 1.67 9.51
N LYS A 176 -22.97 2.84 8.96
CA LYS A 176 -23.41 4.14 9.51
C LYS A 176 -23.73 5.19 8.46
N ILE A 177 -25.01 5.27 8.09
CA ILE A 177 -25.57 6.42 7.38
C ILE A 177 -25.87 7.56 8.38
N LYS A 178 -25.46 8.77 7.97
CA LYS A 178 -25.69 10.11 8.56
C LYS A 178 -24.85 10.48 9.78
N SER A 179 -23.68 11.05 9.52
CA SER A 179 -23.23 12.21 10.30
C SER A 179 -22.94 13.37 9.38
N ASN A 180 -23.73 14.45 9.48
CA ASN A 180 -23.34 15.78 9.03
C ASN A 180 -21.95 16.07 9.62
N LYS A 181 -20.94 16.40 8.79
CA LYS A 181 -19.71 16.99 9.32
C LYS A 181 -18.83 17.61 8.22
N VAL A 182 -18.43 18.84 8.53
CA VAL A 182 -17.11 19.51 8.40
C VAL A 182 -16.17 18.96 7.31
N PRO A 183 -15.50 19.81 6.51
CA PRO A 183 -14.56 19.35 5.48
C PRO A 183 -13.40 18.53 6.08
N SER A 184 -13.49 17.20 6.06
CA SER A 184 -12.41 16.29 6.45
C SER A 184 -11.42 16.16 5.32
N LEU A 185 -10.09 16.16 5.53
CA LEU A 185 -9.08 16.09 4.44
C LEU A 185 -9.15 14.89 3.50
N PHE A 186 -9.98 13.90 3.82
CA PHE A 186 -10.19 12.65 3.12
C PHE A 186 -11.67 12.57 2.74
N GLU A 187 -11.94 12.33 1.45
CA GLU A 187 -13.29 12.37 0.88
C GLU A 187 -13.99 11.00 0.94
N GLY A 188 -13.21 9.92 1.10
CA GLY A 188 -13.69 8.56 1.26
C GLY A 188 -12.91 7.57 0.40
N CYS A 189 -13.14 6.28 0.67
CA CYS A 189 -12.82 5.19 -0.25
C CYS A 189 -14.11 4.67 -0.89
N SER A 190 -14.00 4.16 -2.11
CA SER A 190 -15.07 3.41 -2.79
C SER A 190 -14.48 2.23 -3.55
N LEU A 191 -15.31 1.19 -3.70
CA LEU A 191 -15.09 0.11 -4.65
C LEU A 191 -15.95 0.42 -5.89
N ASN A 192 -15.32 0.44 -7.07
CA ASN A 192 -15.99 0.69 -8.33
C ASN A 192 -15.88 -0.55 -9.23
N PHE A 193 -16.80 -0.68 -10.18
CA PHE A 193 -16.80 -1.73 -11.19
C PHE A 193 -16.96 -1.06 -12.56
N ASP A 194 -15.84 -0.78 -13.23
CA ASP A 194 -15.83 -0.19 -14.57
C ASP A 194 -15.60 -1.32 -15.59
N ASP A 195 -16.54 -1.55 -16.51
CA ASP A 195 -16.50 -2.66 -17.48
C ASP A 195 -16.21 -4.04 -16.81
N ASP A 196 -16.91 -4.34 -15.71
CA ASP A 196 -16.72 -5.54 -14.86
C ASP A 196 -15.34 -5.67 -14.20
N LYS A 197 -14.49 -4.63 -14.26
CA LYS A 197 -13.20 -4.61 -13.57
C LYS A 197 -13.32 -3.91 -12.22
N PRO A 198 -13.10 -4.62 -11.11
CA PRO A 198 -13.14 -4.02 -9.79
C PRO A 198 -11.90 -3.15 -9.55
N SER A 199 -12.12 -1.92 -9.07
CA SER A 199 -11.05 -1.05 -8.62
C SER A 199 -11.35 -0.40 -7.28
N LEU A 200 -10.34 -0.34 -6.42
CA LEU A 200 -10.41 0.33 -5.13
C LEU A 200 -9.85 1.73 -5.25
N SER A 201 -10.71 2.73 -5.06
CA SER A 201 -10.35 4.12 -5.26
C SER A 201 -10.49 4.96 -3.99
N CYS A 202 -9.66 6.00 -3.89
CA CYS A 202 -9.65 6.93 -2.77
C CYS A 202 -9.19 8.32 -3.23
N GLU A 203 -9.83 9.37 -2.71
CA GLU A 203 -9.54 10.75 -3.07
C GLU A 203 -9.16 11.63 -1.87
N LEU A 204 -8.15 12.49 -2.08
CA LEU A 204 -7.74 13.55 -1.16
C LEU A 204 -8.04 14.93 -1.78
N PHE A 205 -8.28 15.93 -0.93
CA PHE A 205 -8.63 17.32 -1.27
C PHE A 205 -7.70 18.08 -2.24
N ASP A 206 -6.53 17.52 -2.56
CA ASP A 206 -5.54 18.10 -3.49
C ASP A 206 -5.52 17.34 -4.86
N SER A 207 -6.62 16.65 -5.22
CA SER A 207 -6.81 15.89 -6.47
C SER A 207 -5.87 14.68 -6.65
N VAL A 208 -5.39 14.10 -5.55
CA VAL A 208 -4.68 12.81 -5.62
C VAL A 208 -5.72 11.72 -5.49
N LYS A 209 -6.05 11.10 -6.63
CA LYS A 209 -6.79 9.85 -6.71
C LYS A 209 -5.80 8.69 -6.65
N ILE A 210 -6.04 7.76 -5.75
CA ILE A 210 -5.47 6.42 -5.79
C ILE A 210 -6.51 5.54 -6.45
N ASP A 211 -6.05 4.66 -7.33
CA ASP A 211 -6.87 3.64 -7.96
C ASP A 211 -6.06 2.35 -8.00
N ILE A 212 -6.56 1.31 -7.32
CA ILE A 212 -5.92 0.00 -7.23
C ILE A 212 -6.77 -0.97 -8.04
N ASP A 213 -6.22 -1.47 -9.12
CA ASP A 213 -6.82 -2.54 -9.91
C ASP A 213 -6.86 -3.83 -9.09
N LEU A 214 -8.05 -4.41 -8.96
CA LEU A 214 -8.30 -5.66 -8.23
C LEU A 214 -8.49 -6.85 -9.20
N THR A 215 -7.97 -6.73 -10.42
CA THR A 215 -7.92 -7.81 -11.41
C THR A 215 -6.63 -8.62 -11.22
N CYS A 216 -6.75 -9.95 -11.10
CA CYS A 216 -5.61 -10.84 -11.06
C CYS A 216 -5.00 -10.95 -12.45
N SER A 217 -3.73 -10.58 -12.64
CA SER A 217 -3.10 -10.62 -13.97
C SER A 217 -2.76 -12.03 -14.48
N ILE A 218 -3.03 -13.08 -13.69
CA ILE A 218 -2.81 -14.48 -14.08
C ILE A 218 -4.11 -15.09 -14.62
N CYS A 219 -5.22 -15.02 -13.87
CA CYS A 219 -6.51 -15.54 -14.34
C CYS A 219 -7.37 -14.51 -15.06
N LEU A 220 -6.98 -13.23 -15.04
CA LEU A 220 -7.68 -12.09 -15.64
C LEU A 220 -9.08 -11.80 -15.06
N ASP A 221 -9.44 -12.46 -13.96
CA ASP A 221 -10.66 -12.23 -13.19
C ASP A 221 -10.42 -11.33 -11.98
N THR A 222 -11.50 -10.94 -11.30
CA THR A 222 -11.46 -10.32 -9.96
C THR A 222 -10.65 -11.20 -9.00
N VAL A 223 -9.70 -10.61 -8.27
CA VAL A 223 -8.87 -11.33 -7.30
C VAL A 223 -9.73 -12.07 -6.27
N PHE A 224 -9.40 -13.33 -6.02
CA PHE A 224 -10.09 -14.21 -5.08
C PHE A 224 -9.08 -14.75 -4.06
N ASP A 225 -9.42 -14.71 -2.77
CA ASP A 225 -8.46 -14.96 -1.68
C ASP A 225 -7.17 -14.14 -1.90
N PRO A 226 -7.29 -12.80 -1.97
CA PRO A 226 -6.24 -11.93 -2.48
C PRO A 226 -4.98 -11.95 -1.60
N VAL A 227 -3.83 -12.10 -2.25
CA VAL A 227 -2.51 -11.98 -1.64
C VAL A 227 -1.71 -10.88 -2.32
N SER A 228 -1.06 -10.04 -1.52
CA SER A 228 -0.05 -9.12 -2.01
C SER A 228 1.33 -9.70 -1.81
N LEU A 229 2.12 -9.77 -2.88
CA LEU A 229 3.54 -10.11 -2.78
C LEU A 229 4.30 -8.96 -2.10
N THR A 230 5.52 -9.20 -1.63
CA THR A 230 6.35 -8.11 -1.06
C THR A 230 6.64 -7.00 -2.07
N CYS A 231 6.46 -7.30 -3.36
CA CYS A 231 6.51 -6.32 -4.43
C CYS A 231 5.26 -5.44 -4.61
N GLY A 232 4.24 -5.57 -3.77
CA GLY A 232 3.00 -4.80 -3.78
C GLY A 232 1.96 -5.26 -4.80
N HIS A 233 2.30 -6.14 -5.74
CA HIS A 233 1.35 -6.70 -6.70
C HIS A 233 0.41 -7.72 -6.04
N ILE A 234 -0.86 -7.65 -6.41
CA ILE A 234 -1.94 -8.46 -5.83
C ILE A 234 -2.35 -9.55 -6.83
N PHE A 235 -2.53 -10.77 -6.33
CA PHE A 235 -2.97 -11.93 -7.10
C PHE A 235 -3.96 -12.76 -6.28
N CYS A 236 -4.69 -13.68 -6.91
CA CYS A 236 -5.36 -14.74 -6.17
C CYS A 236 -4.33 -15.64 -5.48
N HIS A 237 -4.62 -16.15 -4.28
CA HIS A 237 -3.72 -17.06 -3.55
C HIS A 237 -3.27 -18.25 -4.41
N MET A 238 -4.23 -18.95 -5.04
CA MET A 238 -3.91 -20.11 -5.90
C MET A 238 -3.08 -19.73 -7.13
N CYS A 239 -3.34 -18.57 -7.73
CA CYS A 239 -2.56 -18.09 -8.86
C CYS A 239 -1.13 -17.74 -8.45
N ALA A 240 -0.95 -17.11 -7.28
CA ALA A 240 0.36 -16.84 -6.72
C ALA A 240 1.14 -18.13 -6.41
N CYS A 241 0.49 -19.16 -5.85
CA CYS A 241 1.12 -20.45 -5.56
C CYS A 241 1.60 -21.13 -6.85
N SER A 242 0.73 -21.18 -7.86
CA SER A 242 1.08 -21.70 -9.19
C SER A 242 2.26 -20.95 -9.81
N ALA A 243 2.25 -19.61 -9.77
CA ALA A 243 3.35 -18.79 -10.29
C ALA A 243 4.66 -18.95 -9.51
N ALA A 244 4.59 -19.32 -8.23
CA ALA A 244 5.75 -19.62 -7.39
C ALA A 244 6.21 -21.08 -7.47
N SER A 245 5.56 -21.91 -8.31
CA SER A 245 5.83 -23.35 -8.41
C SER A 245 5.69 -24.09 -7.07
N VAL A 246 4.78 -23.65 -6.21
CA VAL A 246 4.48 -24.28 -4.91
C VAL A 246 3.04 -24.76 -4.85
N THR A 247 2.80 -25.81 -4.07
CA THR A 247 1.42 -26.22 -3.80
C THR A 247 0.77 -25.25 -2.80
N ILE A 248 -0.57 -25.22 -2.79
CA ILE A 248 -1.32 -24.50 -1.76
C ILE A 248 -1.07 -25.01 -0.34
N VAL A 249 -0.57 -26.26 -0.19
CA VAL A 249 -0.26 -26.88 1.10
C VAL A 249 1.06 -26.35 1.64
N ASP A 250 2.08 -26.27 0.78
CA ASP A 250 3.39 -25.69 1.11
C ASP A 250 3.26 -24.18 1.37
N GLY A 251 2.40 -23.53 0.59
CA GLY A 251 2.14 -22.10 0.63
C GLY A 251 3.29 -21.27 0.05
N LEU A 252 3.04 -19.97 -0.08
CA LEU A 252 3.97 -19.02 -0.73
C LEU A 252 5.33 -18.88 -0.02
N LYS A 253 5.41 -19.25 1.26
CA LYS A 253 6.66 -19.21 2.04
C LYS A 253 7.66 -20.28 1.60
N ALA A 254 7.20 -21.36 0.97
CA ALA A 254 8.07 -22.42 0.46
C ALA A 254 8.67 -22.08 -0.92
N ALA A 255 8.30 -20.95 -1.52
CA ALA A 255 8.76 -20.56 -2.84
C ALA A 255 10.27 -20.33 -2.87
N GLU A 256 10.93 -20.80 -3.92
CA GLU A 256 12.36 -20.56 -4.09
C GLU A 256 12.64 -19.06 -4.35
N LEU A 257 13.79 -18.57 -3.87
CA LEU A 257 14.19 -17.16 -4.04
C LEU A 257 14.33 -16.74 -5.52
N LYS A 258 14.55 -17.69 -6.43
CA LYS A 258 14.68 -17.44 -7.87
C LYS A 258 13.34 -17.13 -8.55
N GLU A 259 12.22 -17.50 -7.93
CA GLU A 259 10.89 -17.29 -8.48
C GLU A 259 10.56 -15.80 -8.55
N LYS A 260 9.89 -15.40 -9.63
CA LYS A 260 9.72 -14.00 -10.01
C LYS A 260 8.26 -13.60 -10.00
N CYS A 261 7.98 -12.38 -9.52
CA CYS A 261 6.67 -11.77 -9.71
C CYS A 261 6.26 -11.78 -11.20
N PRO A 262 5.07 -12.27 -11.57
CA PRO A 262 4.62 -12.28 -12.96
C PRO A 262 4.49 -10.89 -13.60
N LEU A 263 4.24 -9.86 -12.78
CA LEU A 263 4.08 -8.48 -13.24
C LEU A 263 5.41 -7.71 -13.34
N CYS A 264 6.20 -7.68 -12.27
CA CYS A 264 7.42 -6.87 -12.21
C CYS A 264 8.74 -7.64 -12.31
N ARG A 265 8.68 -8.98 -12.42
CA ARG A 265 9.82 -9.89 -12.59
C ARG A 265 10.87 -9.86 -11.47
N LYS A 266 10.58 -9.22 -10.34
CA LYS A 266 11.45 -9.24 -9.15
C LYS A 266 11.45 -10.61 -8.50
N THR A 267 12.63 -11.05 -8.07
CA THR A 267 12.89 -12.27 -7.32
C THR A 267 12.66 -12.10 -5.83
N GLY A 268 12.47 -13.20 -5.08
CA GLY A 268 12.36 -13.17 -3.62
C GLY A 268 11.11 -12.43 -3.09
N VAL A 269 10.03 -12.42 -3.87
CA VAL A 269 8.83 -11.63 -3.55
C VAL A 269 7.72 -12.39 -2.80
N TYR A 270 7.86 -13.71 -2.69
CA TYR A 270 6.81 -14.61 -2.20
C TYR A 270 6.89 -14.88 -0.68
N GLU A 271 8.08 -14.99 -0.10
CA GLU A 271 8.28 -15.35 1.31
C GLU A 271 7.54 -14.44 2.30
N GLY A 272 7.49 -13.14 1.99
CA GLY A 272 6.81 -12.12 2.81
C GLY A 272 5.41 -11.74 2.31
N SER A 273 4.74 -12.58 1.53
CA SER A 273 3.40 -12.27 1.01
C SER A 273 2.40 -12.02 2.15
N LEU A 274 1.52 -11.03 1.96
CA LEU A 274 0.45 -10.66 2.89
C LEU A 274 -0.90 -11.10 2.33
N HIS A 275 -1.69 -11.85 3.09
CA HIS A 275 -3.11 -12.05 2.78
C HIS A 275 -3.89 -10.77 3.07
N LEU A 276 -4.78 -10.40 2.14
CA LEU A 276 -5.57 -9.19 2.21
C LEU A 276 -7.00 -9.55 2.68
N ASP A 277 -7.14 -9.78 3.99
CA ASP A 277 -8.37 -10.30 4.59
C ASP A 277 -9.55 -9.32 4.50
N GLU A 278 -9.32 -8.03 4.77
CA GLU A 278 -10.38 -7.02 4.67
C GLU A 278 -10.81 -6.81 3.22
N LEU A 279 -9.86 -6.86 2.28
CA LEU A 279 -10.17 -6.85 0.86
C LEU A 279 -11.01 -8.08 0.47
N SER A 280 -10.64 -9.27 0.96
CA SER A 280 -11.42 -10.49 0.72
C SER A 280 -12.85 -10.37 1.25
N ILE A 281 -13.02 -9.82 2.45
CA ILE A 281 -14.34 -9.58 3.05
C ILE A 281 -15.14 -8.59 2.18
N LEU A 282 -14.52 -7.49 1.76
CA LEU A 282 -15.15 -6.48 0.92
C LEU A 282 -15.65 -7.08 -0.39
N LEU A 283 -14.77 -7.79 -1.12
CA LEU A 283 -15.11 -8.41 -2.40
C LEU A 283 -16.23 -9.44 -2.23
N SER A 284 -16.18 -10.27 -1.19
CA SER A 284 -17.23 -11.27 -0.92
C SER A 284 -18.63 -10.67 -0.75
N ARG A 285 -18.71 -9.44 -0.22
CA ARG A 285 -19.97 -8.72 -0.02
C ARG A 285 -20.41 -7.98 -1.28
N SER A 286 -19.46 -7.40 -2.01
CA SER A 286 -19.76 -6.55 -3.16
C SER A 286 -20.06 -7.33 -4.44
N CYS A 287 -19.48 -8.53 -4.63
CA CYS A 287 -19.73 -9.39 -5.80
C CYS A 287 -20.13 -10.83 -5.40
N HIS A 288 -21.20 -10.95 -4.60
CA HIS A 288 -21.63 -12.20 -3.96
C HIS A 288 -21.78 -13.39 -4.92
N GLU A 289 -22.46 -13.24 -6.06
CA GLU A 289 -22.71 -14.35 -6.98
C GLU A 289 -21.41 -14.89 -7.60
N TYR A 290 -20.55 -14.00 -8.13
CA TYR A 290 -19.23 -14.36 -8.62
C TYR A 290 -18.40 -15.04 -7.51
N TRP A 291 -18.41 -14.46 -6.31
CA TRP A 291 -17.63 -14.96 -5.18
C TRP A 291 -18.06 -16.37 -4.77
N GLU A 292 -19.36 -16.64 -4.71
CA GLU A 292 -19.90 -17.95 -4.36
C GLU A 292 -19.56 -19.01 -5.41
N GLN A 293 -19.71 -18.69 -6.70
CA GLN A 293 -19.32 -19.58 -7.80
C GLN A 293 -17.81 -19.88 -7.79
N ARG A 294 -16.99 -18.86 -7.57
CA ARG A 294 -15.53 -19.00 -7.49
C ARG A 294 -15.10 -19.83 -6.29
N LEU A 295 -15.75 -19.64 -5.13
CA LEU A 295 -15.50 -20.41 -3.92
C LEU A 295 -15.78 -21.91 -4.12
N GLN A 296 -16.89 -22.27 -4.77
CA GLN A 296 -17.19 -23.69 -5.06
C GLN A 296 -16.14 -24.31 -5.98
N THR A 297 -15.77 -23.58 -7.04
CA THR A 297 -14.79 -24.05 -8.04
C THR A 297 -13.41 -24.23 -7.41
N GLU A 298 -12.91 -23.22 -6.69
CA GLU A 298 -11.61 -23.31 -6.02
C GLU A 298 -11.60 -24.33 -4.89
N ARG A 299 -12.72 -24.56 -4.19
CA ARG A 299 -12.78 -25.60 -3.16
C ARG A 299 -12.50 -27.00 -3.72
N ILE A 300 -13.08 -27.33 -4.86
CA ILE A 300 -12.84 -28.62 -5.54
C ILE A 300 -11.36 -28.74 -5.92
N GLU A 301 -10.80 -27.68 -6.52
CA GLU A 301 -9.42 -27.64 -6.97
C GLU A 301 -8.43 -27.69 -5.79
N ARG A 302 -8.71 -27.01 -4.68
CA ARG A 302 -7.90 -27.07 -3.46
C ARG A 302 -7.88 -28.48 -2.87
N ILE A 303 -9.03 -29.15 -2.80
CA ILE A 303 -9.10 -30.55 -2.32
C ILE A 303 -8.28 -31.47 -3.24
N ARG A 304 -8.36 -31.28 -4.56
CA ARG A 304 -7.57 -32.04 -5.54
C ARG A 304 -6.06 -31.87 -5.31
N GLN A 305 -5.58 -30.63 -5.19
CA GLN A 305 -4.16 -30.36 -4.96
C GLN A 305 -3.66 -30.91 -3.61
N VAL A 306 -4.47 -30.82 -2.55
CA VAL A 306 -4.13 -31.40 -1.23
C VAL A 306 -3.98 -32.92 -1.36
N LYS A 307 -4.90 -33.59 -2.05
CA LYS A 307 -4.84 -35.03 -2.28
C LYS A 307 -3.57 -35.43 -3.06
N GLU A 308 -3.29 -34.74 -4.16
CA GLU A 308 -2.10 -35.01 -4.99
C GLU A 308 -0.79 -34.75 -4.23
N HIS A 309 -0.74 -33.69 -3.42
CA HIS A 309 0.40 -33.38 -2.56
C HIS A 309 0.70 -34.55 -1.60
N TRP A 310 -0.30 -35.00 -0.84
CA TRP A 310 -0.11 -36.08 0.12
C TRP A 310 0.16 -37.44 -0.55
N GLU A 311 -0.45 -37.72 -1.69
CA GLU A 311 -0.12 -38.92 -2.46
C GLU A 311 1.33 -38.92 -2.96
N SER A 312 1.83 -37.77 -3.40
CA SER A 312 3.23 -37.60 -3.81
C SER A 312 4.19 -37.80 -2.63
N GLN A 313 3.88 -37.21 -1.47
CA GLN A 313 4.66 -37.39 -0.24
C GLN A 313 4.67 -38.86 0.22
N CYS A 314 3.52 -39.55 0.14
CA CYS A 314 3.43 -40.98 0.45
C CYS A 314 4.27 -41.82 -0.52
N ARG A 315 4.23 -41.55 -1.83
CA ARG A 315 5.07 -42.25 -2.82
C ARG A 315 6.56 -42.04 -2.55
N ALA A 316 6.97 -40.80 -2.29
CA ALA A 316 8.35 -40.47 -1.94
C ALA A 316 8.81 -41.18 -0.66
N PHE A 317 7.94 -41.30 0.35
CA PHE A 317 8.24 -42.01 1.59
C PHE A 317 8.33 -43.53 1.41
N VAL A 318 7.45 -44.12 0.60
CA VAL A 318 7.41 -45.57 0.32
C VAL A 318 8.47 -45.99 -0.72
N GLY A 319 9.08 -45.04 -1.43
CA GLY A 319 10.15 -45.29 -2.39
C GLY A 319 9.69 -45.88 -3.73
N VAL A 320 8.44 -45.57 -4.13
CA VAL A 320 7.83 -46.01 -5.40
C VAL A 320 7.86 -44.91 -6.44
#